data_AF-A0A227J8F8-F1
#
_entry.id   AF-A0A227J8F8-F1
#
_cell.length_a   1.000
_cell.length_b   1.000
_cell.length_c   1.000
_cell.angle_alpha   90.00
_cell.angle_beta   90.00
_cell.angle_gamma   90.00
#
_symmetry.space_group_name_H-M   'P 1'
#
loop_
_entity.id
_entity.type
_entity.pdbx_description
1 polymer ?
#
loop_
_entity_poly.entity_id
_entity_poly.type
_entity_poly.pdbx_seq_one_letter_code
_entity_poly.pdbx_strand_id
1 'polypeptide(L)'
;QAYSFSPDIDGGELKRSLQLQSNSQVIISFAVQIERRDYPLYQTFATENVRVSGGLAQTIEDGCWVLYQNQTYDNAVVAVALHSDTLKTWTDAYSEWNPIGMPHKVTHAKGTRLYCLGERKALDVYKHYLADGHDVTIN
;
A
#
# COMPACT_ATOMS: atom_id res chain seq x y z
N GLN A 1 -14.74 -10.70 -8.69
CA GLN A 1 -15.84 -10.26 -9.57
C GLN A 1 -15.33 -9.15 -10.46
N ALA A 2 -15.90 -8.97 -11.66
CA ALA A 2 -15.59 -7.81 -12.50
C ALA A 2 -16.17 -6.54 -11.86
N TYR A 3 -15.36 -5.49 -11.73
CA TYR A 3 -15.75 -4.25 -11.08
C TYR A 3 -16.89 -3.57 -11.84
N SER A 4 -17.98 -3.26 -11.15
CA SER A 4 -19.22 -2.77 -11.76
C SER A 4 -19.28 -1.25 -11.90
N PHE A 5 -18.30 -0.54 -11.34
CA PHE A 5 -18.25 0.92 -11.24
C PHE A 5 -19.42 1.51 -10.43
N SER A 6 -20.06 0.67 -9.60
CA SER A 6 -21.14 1.07 -8.71
C SER A 6 -20.68 0.83 -7.27
N PRO A 7 -20.31 1.89 -6.53
CA PRO A 7 -19.70 1.74 -5.20
C PRO A 7 -20.55 0.95 -4.20
N ASP A 8 -21.88 1.06 -4.29
CA ASP A 8 -22.81 0.33 -3.42
C ASP A 8 -22.78 -1.18 -3.70
N ILE A 9 -22.75 -1.56 -4.99
CA ILE A 9 -22.70 -2.95 -5.43
C ILE A 9 -21.31 -3.51 -5.12
N ASP A 10 -20.25 -2.84 -5.59
CA ASP A 10 -18.87 -3.31 -5.44
C ASP A 10 -18.47 -3.38 -3.95
N GLY A 11 -18.87 -2.39 -3.14
CA GLY A 11 -18.66 -2.41 -1.69
C GLY A 11 -19.47 -3.50 -0.99
N GLY A 12 -20.74 -3.69 -1.37
CA GLY A 12 -21.58 -4.75 -0.81
C GLY A 12 -21.03 -6.16 -1.08
N GLU A 13 -20.56 -6.41 -2.29
CA GLU A 13 -19.95 -7.69 -2.68
C GLU A 13 -18.60 -7.91 -2.00
N LEU A 14 -17.77 -6.87 -1.88
CA LEU A 14 -16.52 -6.94 -1.13
C LEU A 14 -16.78 -7.29 0.34
N LYS A 15 -17.72 -6.60 0.98
CA LYS A 15 -18.10 -6.86 2.38
C LYS A 15 -18.59 -8.28 2.59
N ARG A 16 -19.43 -8.79 1.68
CA ARG A 16 -19.91 -10.17 1.72
C ARG A 16 -18.76 -11.17 1.58
N SER A 17 -17.82 -10.90 0.67
CA SER A 17 -16.66 -11.76 0.40
C SER A 17 -15.67 -11.81 1.56
N LEU A 18 -15.55 -10.72 2.32
CA LEU A 18 -14.70 -10.65 3.52
C LEU A 18 -15.24 -11.45 4.71
N GLN A 19 -16.50 -11.90 4.65
CA GLN A 19 -17.12 -12.75 5.68
C GLN A 19 -16.89 -12.23 7.11
N LEU A 20 -17.17 -10.93 7.32
CA LEU A 20 -16.90 -10.28 8.60
C LEU A 20 -17.58 -11.00 9.77
N GLN A 21 -16.83 -11.13 10.86
CA GLN A 21 -17.23 -11.79 12.09
C GLN A 21 -17.25 -10.77 13.24
N SER A 22 -17.81 -11.14 14.39
CA SER A 22 -17.81 -10.29 15.58
C SER A 22 -16.41 -9.94 16.10
N ASN A 23 -15.40 -10.73 15.74
CA ASN A 23 -14.00 -10.52 16.09
C ASN A 23 -13.13 -10.07 14.89
N SER A 24 -13.73 -9.55 13.82
CA SER A 24 -13.00 -8.82 12.77
C SER A 24 -12.34 -7.58 13.36
N GLN A 25 -11.02 -7.47 13.25
CA GLN A 25 -10.25 -6.36 13.85
C GLN A 25 -9.83 -5.30 12.84
N VAL A 26 -9.41 -5.74 11.63
CA VAL A 26 -8.93 -4.84 10.57
C VAL A 26 -9.14 -5.45 9.19
N ILE A 27 -9.43 -4.60 8.22
CA ILE A 27 -9.42 -4.89 6.80
C ILE A 27 -8.22 -4.16 6.20
N ILE A 28 -7.37 -4.90 5.49
CA ILE A 28 -6.26 -4.36 4.70
C ILE A 28 -6.69 -4.42 3.23
N SER A 29 -6.79 -3.26 2.59
CA SER A 29 -7.36 -3.11 1.24
C SER A 29 -6.43 -2.35 0.30
N PHE A 30 -6.29 -2.85 -0.92
CA PHE A 30 -5.60 -2.18 -2.01
C PHE A 30 -6.53 -2.01 -3.20
N ALA A 31 -6.56 -0.82 -3.79
CA ALA A 31 -7.39 -0.49 -4.93
C ALA A 31 -6.56 -0.01 -6.11
N VAL A 32 -6.86 -0.49 -7.33
CA VAL A 32 -6.49 0.24 -8.54
C VAL A 32 -7.27 1.54 -8.54
N GLN A 33 -6.59 2.64 -8.89
CA GLN A 33 -7.16 3.99 -8.91
C GLN A 33 -8.45 4.06 -9.73
N ILE A 34 -9.56 3.81 -9.05
CA ILE A 34 -10.88 4.20 -9.48
C ILE A 34 -11.04 5.60 -8.85
N GLU A 35 -12.03 6.39 -9.24
CA GLU A 35 -11.92 7.86 -9.17
C GLU A 35 -11.52 8.44 -7.80
N ARG A 36 -11.01 9.69 -7.75
CA ARG A 36 -10.63 10.40 -6.49
C ARG A 36 -11.70 10.38 -5.38
N ARG A 37 -12.91 9.94 -5.71
CA ARG A 37 -14.04 9.65 -4.83
C ARG A 37 -14.27 8.15 -4.66
N ASP A 38 -13.26 7.32 -4.40
CA ASP A 38 -13.44 5.89 -4.03
C ASP A 38 -13.87 5.69 -2.56
N TYR A 39 -13.94 6.77 -1.79
CA TYR A 39 -14.53 6.82 -0.46
C TYR A 39 -15.92 6.14 -0.32
N PRO A 40 -16.84 6.25 -1.30
CA PRO A 40 -18.15 5.60 -1.29
C PRO A 40 -18.08 4.07 -1.27
N LEU A 41 -17.09 3.44 -1.91
CA LEU A 41 -16.98 1.97 -1.87
C LEU A 41 -16.76 1.49 -0.43
N TYR A 42 -15.92 2.20 0.30
CA TYR A 42 -15.63 1.88 1.69
C TYR A 42 -16.74 2.34 2.67
N GLN A 43 -17.72 3.12 2.21
CA GLN A 43 -18.82 3.60 3.04
C GLN A 43 -19.73 2.46 3.55
N THR A 44 -19.78 1.33 2.82
CA THR A 44 -20.46 0.09 3.26
C THR A 44 -19.91 -0.49 4.57
N PHE A 45 -18.67 -0.14 4.93
CA PHE A 45 -18.02 -0.54 6.18
C PHE A 45 -18.19 0.48 7.31
N ALA A 46 -18.78 1.65 7.04
CA ALA A 46 -18.92 2.71 8.04
C ALA A 46 -19.79 2.32 9.25
N THR A 47 -20.68 1.34 9.09
CA THR A 47 -21.52 0.80 10.18
C THR A 47 -20.87 -0.38 10.90
N GLU A 48 -19.72 -0.85 10.44
CA GLU A 48 -19.02 -1.99 11.03
C GLU A 48 -18.01 -1.52 12.07
N ASN A 49 -17.86 -2.26 13.16
CA ASN A 49 -16.82 -2.00 14.15
C ASN A 49 -15.46 -2.59 13.71
N VAL A 50 -15.06 -2.32 12.47
CA VAL A 50 -13.81 -2.80 11.86
C VAL A 50 -13.07 -1.63 11.22
N ARG A 51 -11.75 -1.58 11.38
CA ARG A 51 -10.91 -0.55 10.77
C ARG A 51 -10.55 -0.95 9.34
N VAL A 52 -10.61 -0.02 8.40
CA VAL A 52 -10.11 -0.21 7.03
C VAL A 52 -8.82 0.58 6.86
N SER A 53 -7.77 -0.07 6.34
CA SER A 53 -6.49 0.57 6.00
C SER A 53 -5.93 -0.01 4.71
N GLY A 54 -4.85 0.59 4.18
CA GLY A 54 -4.13 0.11 3.00
C GLY A 54 -3.77 1.25 2.05
N GLY A 55 -3.91 1.03 0.73
CA GLY A 55 -3.38 1.97 -0.25
C GLY A 55 -4.02 1.93 -1.64
N LEU A 56 -3.73 2.96 -2.42
CA LEU A 56 -4.07 3.03 -3.83
C LEU A 56 -2.86 2.62 -4.65
N ALA A 57 -3.06 1.73 -5.61
CA ALA A 57 -2.06 1.43 -6.62
C ALA A 57 -1.86 2.65 -7.51
N GLN A 58 -0.61 2.88 -7.90
CA GLN A 58 -0.23 4.00 -8.75
C GLN A 58 -0.07 3.53 -10.19
N THR A 59 -0.67 4.29 -11.10
CA THR A 59 -0.55 4.04 -12.53
C THR A 59 0.87 4.33 -13.04
N ILE A 60 1.40 3.39 -13.82
CA ILE A 60 2.64 3.52 -14.60
C ILE A 60 2.33 3.45 -16.10
N GLU A 61 3.35 3.60 -16.97
CA GLU A 61 3.17 3.58 -18.43
C GLU A 61 2.47 2.31 -18.93
N ASP A 62 2.76 1.16 -18.32
CA ASP A 62 2.22 -0.13 -18.74
C ASP A 62 0.84 -0.45 -18.15
N GLY A 63 0.38 0.30 -17.12
CA GLY A 63 -0.91 0.07 -16.48
C GLY A 63 -0.92 0.30 -14.96
N CYS A 64 -1.96 -0.20 -14.28
CA CYS A 64 -2.15 -0.09 -12.84
C CYS A 64 -2.83 -1.36 -12.31
N TRP A 65 -2.22 -1.99 -11.31
CA TRP A 65 -2.68 -3.29 -10.81
C TRP A 65 -2.60 -3.38 -9.29
N VAL A 66 -3.44 -4.26 -8.76
CA VAL A 66 -3.34 -4.78 -7.40
C VAL A 66 -3.05 -6.28 -7.44
N LEU A 67 -2.38 -6.79 -6.41
CA LEU A 67 -2.06 -8.21 -6.28
C LEU A 67 -2.95 -8.85 -5.21
N TYR A 68 -3.59 -9.96 -5.55
CA TYR A 68 -4.21 -10.84 -4.57
C TYR A 68 -3.71 -12.26 -4.76
N GLN A 69 -3.12 -12.82 -3.70
CA GLN A 69 -2.38 -14.08 -3.73
C GLN A 69 -1.28 -14.05 -4.81
N ASN A 70 -1.45 -14.81 -5.88
CA ASN A 70 -0.49 -14.96 -6.98
C ASN A 70 -1.01 -14.38 -8.30
N GLN A 71 -2.09 -13.60 -8.26
CA GLN A 71 -2.73 -13.03 -9.46
C GLN A 71 -2.81 -11.51 -9.35
N THR A 72 -2.45 -10.84 -10.45
CA THR A 72 -2.60 -9.40 -10.63
C THR A 72 -3.96 -9.08 -11.23
N TYR A 73 -4.57 -8.00 -10.78
CA TYR A 73 -5.88 -7.52 -11.26
C TYR A 73 -5.78 -6.03 -11.59
N ASP A 74 -6.25 -5.65 -12.77
CA ASP A 74 -6.56 -4.26 -13.12
C ASP A 74 -8.02 -3.94 -12.76
N ASN A 75 -8.35 -2.65 -12.63
CA ASN A 75 -9.71 -2.17 -12.33
C ASN A 75 -10.36 -2.93 -11.15
N ALA A 76 -9.62 -3.13 -10.07
CA ALA A 76 -10.06 -3.98 -8.97
C ALA A 76 -9.71 -3.40 -7.60
N VAL A 77 -10.49 -3.81 -6.62
CA VAL A 77 -10.17 -3.74 -5.19
C VAL A 77 -9.92 -5.14 -4.68
N VAL A 78 -8.85 -5.30 -3.90
CA VAL A 78 -8.55 -6.53 -3.18
C VAL A 78 -8.42 -6.20 -1.70
N ALA A 79 -8.98 -7.05 -0.86
CA ALA A 79 -8.91 -6.84 0.57
C ALA A 79 -8.84 -8.17 1.33
N VAL A 80 -8.26 -8.11 2.53
CA VAL A 80 -8.25 -9.22 3.48
C VAL A 80 -8.74 -8.71 4.83
N ALA A 81 -9.57 -9.51 5.50
CA ALA A 81 -10.00 -9.25 6.87
C ALA A 81 -9.18 -10.12 7.84
N LEU A 82 -8.72 -9.52 8.93
CA LEU A 82 -8.06 -10.23 10.02
C LEU A 82 -9.04 -10.38 11.18
N HIS A 83 -9.35 -11.63 11.52
CA HIS A 83 -10.25 -12.00 12.61
C HIS A 83 -9.43 -12.54 13.78
N SER A 84 -9.59 -11.96 14.96
CA SER A 84 -8.88 -12.40 16.17
C SER A 84 -9.46 -11.75 17.42
N ASP A 85 -9.52 -12.53 18.49
CA ASP A 85 -9.93 -12.05 19.82
C ASP A 85 -8.78 -11.37 20.59
N THR A 86 -7.55 -11.48 20.08
CA THR A 86 -6.33 -11.02 20.77
C THR A 86 -5.51 -10.00 19.99
N LEU A 87 -5.75 -9.87 18.68
CA LEU A 87 -5.11 -8.87 17.83
C LEU A 87 -5.61 -7.48 18.23
N LYS A 88 -4.68 -6.60 18.56
CA LYS A 88 -4.97 -5.19 18.82
C LYS A 88 -4.55 -4.38 17.60
N THR A 89 -5.43 -3.50 17.12
CA THR A 89 -5.22 -2.70 15.92
C THR A 89 -5.30 -1.22 16.25
N TRP A 90 -4.38 -0.46 15.66
CA TRP A 90 -4.39 1.00 15.69
C TRP A 90 -4.20 1.49 14.26
N THR A 91 -4.93 2.54 13.90
CA THR A 91 -4.74 3.23 12.62
C THR A 91 -4.13 4.57 12.94
N ASP A 92 -2.93 4.80 12.43
CA ASP A 92 -2.32 6.11 12.40
C ASP A 92 -2.00 6.45 10.94
N ALA A 93 -2.27 7.68 10.54
CA ALA A 93 -2.03 8.15 9.18
C ALA A 93 -0.83 9.09 9.24
N TYR A 94 0.36 8.52 9.08
CA TYR A 94 1.60 9.29 9.05
C TYR A 94 1.97 9.55 7.58
N SER A 95 1.65 10.75 7.10
CA SER A 95 1.89 11.17 5.70
C SER A 95 3.32 11.66 5.45
N GLU A 96 4.21 11.60 6.45
CA GLU A 96 5.58 12.04 6.34
C GLU A 96 6.54 10.85 6.29
N TRP A 97 7.69 11.02 5.67
CA TRP A 97 8.78 10.06 5.81
C TRP A 97 9.29 10.16 7.24
N ASN A 98 9.22 9.08 8.01
CA ASN A 98 9.95 9.03 9.27
C ASN A 98 11.45 8.95 8.92
N PRO A 99 12.28 9.97 9.22
CA PRO A 99 13.68 9.91 8.87
C PRO A 99 14.35 8.79 9.66
N ILE A 100 14.80 7.74 8.96
CA ILE A 100 15.55 6.64 9.53
C ILE A 100 17.04 6.92 9.31
N GLY A 101 17.82 6.92 10.38
CA GLY A 101 19.28 7.00 10.34
C GLY A 101 19.85 8.42 10.30
N MET A 102 21.13 8.51 9.94
CA MET A 102 21.88 9.77 9.93
C MET A 102 21.59 10.56 8.65
N PRO A 103 21.41 11.89 8.72
CA PRO A 103 21.28 12.71 7.52
C PRO A 103 22.55 12.65 6.67
N HIS A 104 22.38 12.42 5.36
CA HIS A 104 23.46 12.45 4.39
C HIS A 104 23.42 13.70 3.52
N LYS A 105 24.58 14.33 3.31
CA LYS A 105 24.72 15.47 2.41
C LYS A 105 24.80 14.98 0.95
N VAL A 106 23.94 15.49 0.07
CA VAL A 106 24.11 15.28 -1.38
C VAL A 106 25.34 16.04 -1.86
N THR A 107 26.31 15.32 -2.41
CA THR A 107 27.57 15.90 -2.93
C THR A 107 27.68 15.82 -4.45
N HIS A 108 26.96 14.89 -5.09
CA HIS A 108 26.87 14.84 -6.54
C HIS A 108 25.52 14.27 -7.02
N ALA A 109 24.83 15.05 -7.85
CA ALA A 109 23.57 14.69 -8.51
C ALA A 109 23.49 15.37 -9.89
N LYS A 110 22.77 14.76 -10.85
CA LYS A 110 22.45 15.34 -12.16
C LYS A 110 21.01 15.00 -12.53
N GLY A 111 20.16 16.02 -12.65
CA GLY A 111 18.72 15.83 -12.89
C GLY A 111 18.09 15.02 -11.77
N THR A 112 17.36 13.96 -12.13
CA THR A 112 16.73 13.02 -11.18
C THR A 112 17.68 11.91 -10.71
N ARG A 113 18.97 11.94 -11.09
CA ARG A 113 19.94 10.90 -10.74
C ARG A 113 20.90 11.36 -9.65
N LEU A 114 20.87 10.64 -8.53
CA LEU A 114 21.79 10.81 -7.39
C LEU A 114 23.02 9.90 -7.55
N TYR A 115 24.22 10.45 -7.40
CA TYR A 115 25.48 9.69 -7.55
C TYR A 115 26.24 9.55 -6.23
N CYS A 116 26.30 10.61 -5.42
CA CYS A 116 27.10 10.63 -4.20
C CYS A 116 26.35 11.25 -3.02
N LEU A 117 26.53 10.62 -1.87
CA LEU A 117 26.08 11.04 -0.55
C LEU A 117 27.33 11.15 0.35
N GLY A 118 27.72 12.38 0.69
CA GLY A 118 28.99 12.67 1.36
C GLY A 118 30.18 12.30 0.47
N GLU A 119 31.11 11.53 1.02
CA GLU A 119 32.29 11.04 0.29
C GLU A 119 32.06 9.65 -0.34
N ARG A 120 30.84 9.11 -0.27
CA ARG A 120 30.49 7.76 -0.74
C ARG A 120 29.57 7.81 -1.96
N LYS A 121 29.66 6.79 -2.80
CA LYS A 121 28.66 6.56 -3.84
C LYS A 121 27.31 6.28 -3.17
N ALA A 122 26.24 6.83 -3.72
CA ALA A 122 24.88 6.65 -3.20
C ALA A 122 24.51 5.16 -3.11
N LEU A 123 24.90 4.36 -4.11
CA LEU A 123 24.68 2.90 -4.11
C LEU A 123 25.33 2.21 -2.90
N ASP A 124 26.56 2.58 -2.53
CA ASP A 124 27.26 1.96 -1.40
C ASP A 124 26.59 2.33 -0.07
N VAL A 125 26.03 3.54 0.03
CA VAL A 125 25.22 3.98 1.18
C VAL A 125 23.94 3.15 1.25
N TYR A 126 23.22 2.99 0.14
CA TYR A 126 22.01 2.17 0.11
C TYR A 126 22.27 0.70 0.42
N LYS A 127 23.33 0.09 -0.12
CA LYS A 127 23.71 -1.29 0.23
C LYS A 127 23.92 -1.44 1.73
N HIS A 128 24.66 -0.52 2.32
CA HIS A 128 24.98 -0.57 3.74
C HIS A 128 23.73 -0.47 4.65
N TYR A 129 22.79 0.42 4.33
CA TYR A 129 21.63 0.67 5.20
C TYR A 129 20.37 -0.14 4.85
N LEU A 130 20.22 -0.57 3.60
CA LEU A 130 18.98 -1.20 3.11
C LEU A 130 19.16 -2.65 2.67
N ALA A 131 20.40 -3.12 2.53
CA ALA A 131 20.72 -4.48 2.07
C ALA A 131 21.80 -5.18 2.93
N ASP A 132 22.05 -4.71 4.15
CA ASP A 132 23.07 -5.26 5.06
C ASP A 132 24.48 -5.41 4.44
N GLY A 133 24.81 -4.54 3.48
CA GLY A 133 26.07 -4.57 2.74
C GLY A 133 26.12 -5.56 1.57
N HIS A 134 25.05 -6.31 1.31
CA HIS A 134 24.95 -7.20 0.16
C HIS A 134 24.83 -6.42 -1.15
N ASP A 135 25.27 -7.07 -2.24
CA ASP A 135 25.06 -6.53 -3.57
C ASP A 135 23.56 -6.53 -3.90
N VAL A 136 23.08 -5.37 -4.34
CA VAL A 136 21.73 -5.21 -4.85
C VAL A 136 21.78 -5.38 -6.36
N THR A 137 21.17 -6.45 -6.87
CA THR A 137 21.00 -6.66 -8.30
C THR A 137 19.95 -5.68 -8.81
N ILE A 138 20.40 -4.70 -9.58
CA ILE A 138 19.52 -3.79 -10.31
C ILE A 138 19.51 -4.33 -11.74
N ASN A 139 18.49 -5.12 -12.08
CA ASN A 139 18.23 -5.54 -13.45
C ASN A 139 17.72 -4.36 -14.29
#